data_AF-A0A537ZTC1-F1
#
_entry.id   AF-A0A537ZTC1-F1
#
_cell.length_a   1.000
_cell.length_b   1.000
_cell.length_c   1.000
_cell.angle_alpha   90.00
_cell.angle_beta   90.00
_cell.angle_gamma   90.00
#
_symmetry.space_group_name_H-M   'P 1'
#
loop_
_entity.id
_entity.type
_entity.pdbx_description
1 polymer ?
#
loop_
_entity_poly.entity_id
_entity_poly.type
_entity_poly.pdbx_seq_one_letter_code
_entity_poly.pdbx_strand_id
1 'polypeptide(L)'
;MEVPPEETGPVPVTVTRVEPRFYGVTPSLLTLVLAGAAVTIAILLFVGGHWPYGLILLGIAVLLVLAFLETARRKPAGTVSHSTAQALDTFRSRSRVVAESLATRRRATRQVYAIRQELGQMTVRRDRLLFELGEALYRGDEQATEEARTRLEELDRRVAEREAEMQQVVESAEHVLARRRLEVQQTEVAEAPEEPSTPAPGEGNPPEPARIPEPYPPPDEGSPPQPAVIPEPGPAVIPEPGPQGKKQKGQG
;
A
#
# COMPACT_ATOMS: atom_id res chain seq x y z
N MET A 1 0.63 -75.45 -12.09
CA MET A 1 1.46 -74.56 -11.25
C MET A 1 0.51 -73.70 -10.48
N GLU A 2 0.31 -74.04 -9.21
CA GLU A 2 -0.63 -73.39 -8.30
C GLU A 2 0.15 -72.32 -7.54
N VAL A 3 -0.31 -71.07 -7.59
CA VAL A 3 0.37 -69.91 -6.99
C VAL A 3 -0.05 -69.85 -5.51
N PRO A 4 0.88 -69.72 -4.55
CA PRO A 4 0.52 -69.69 -3.14
C PRO A 4 -0.32 -68.43 -2.81
N PRO A 5 -1.25 -68.53 -1.83
CA PRO A 5 -2.10 -67.41 -1.44
C PRO A 5 -1.25 -66.29 -0.83
N GLU A 6 -1.55 -65.04 -1.17
CA GLU A 6 -0.86 -63.87 -0.62
C GLU A 6 -1.14 -63.73 0.88
N GLU A 7 -0.10 -63.92 1.71
CA GLU A 7 -0.06 -63.49 3.10
C GLU A 7 0.18 -61.97 3.16
N THR A 8 -0.83 -61.17 2.83
CA THR A 8 -0.85 -59.71 3.04
C THR A 8 -1.97 -59.35 4.00
N GLY A 9 -1.86 -59.87 5.23
CA GLY A 9 -2.63 -59.34 6.36
C GLY A 9 -2.16 -57.92 6.72
N PRO A 10 -3.05 -57.04 7.26
CA PRO A 10 -2.68 -55.69 7.65
C PRO A 10 -1.72 -55.74 8.84
N VAL A 11 -0.42 -55.60 8.56
CA VAL A 11 0.61 -55.44 9.59
C VAL A 11 0.44 -54.04 10.19
N PRO A 12 0.22 -53.88 11.51
CA PRO A 12 0.13 -52.57 12.12
C PRO A 12 1.51 -51.90 12.06
N VAL A 13 1.71 -51.02 11.09
CA VAL A 13 2.91 -50.20 10.99
C VAL A 13 2.76 -49.05 11.98
N THR A 14 3.33 -49.20 13.17
CA THR A 14 3.34 -48.13 14.17
C THR A 14 4.32 -47.05 13.72
N VAL A 15 3.81 -46.03 13.03
CA VAL A 15 4.63 -44.90 12.57
C VAL A 15 4.93 -44.01 13.77
N THR A 16 6.06 -44.25 14.43
CA THR A 16 6.55 -43.39 15.50
C THR A 16 7.13 -42.11 14.90
N ARG A 17 6.35 -41.03 14.93
CA ARG A 17 6.79 -39.71 14.48
C ARG A 17 7.76 -39.12 15.52
N VAL A 18 9.04 -39.06 15.17
CA VAL A 18 10.06 -38.41 16.01
C VAL A 18 9.92 -36.90 15.83
N GLU A 19 9.28 -36.23 16.79
CA GLU A 19 9.30 -34.76 16.85
C GLU A 19 10.72 -34.29 17.20
N PRO A 20 11.31 -33.38 16.40
CA PRO A 20 12.63 -32.84 16.72
C PRO A 20 12.52 -31.94 17.96
N ARG A 21 12.85 -32.51 19.12
CA ARG A 21 13.03 -31.76 20.36
C ARG A 21 14.36 -31.02 20.30
N PHE A 22 14.33 -29.78 19.80
CA PHE A 22 15.49 -28.90 19.78
C PHE A 22 15.86 -28.46 21.20
N TYR A 23 16.73 -29.22 21.86
CA TYR A 23 17.49 -28.74 23.01
C TYR A 23 18.54 -27.73 22.53
N GLY A 24 18.45 -26.48 22.98
CA GLY A 24 19.49 -25.46 22.79
C GLY A 24 19.18 -24.31 21.83
N VAL A 25 18.02 -24.29 21.18
CA VAL A 25 17.56 -23.10 20.45
C VAL A 25 16.58 -22.35 21.37
N THR A 26 16.91 -21.12 21.74
CA THR A 26 16.00 -20.26 22.51
C THR A 26 14.64 -20.25 21.83
N PRO A 27 13.56 -20.73 22.49
CA PRO A 27 12.22 -20.70 21.92
C PRO A 27 11.95 -19.32 21.32
N SER A 28 11.57 -19.26 20.05
CA SER A 28 11.29 -17.99 19.35
C SER A 28 10.19 -17.17 20.04
N LEU A 29 9.34 -17.84 20.83
CA LEU A 29 8.42 -17.19 21.76
C LEU A 29 9.13 -16.37 22.84
N LEU A 30 10.24 -16.86 23.41
CA LEU A 30 11.00 -16.11 24.41
C LEU A 30 11.66 -14.87 23.81
N THR A 31 12.16 -14.93 22.57
CA THR A 31 12.73 -13.74 21.92
C THR A 31 11.66 -12.70 21.61
N LEU A 32 10.45 -13.12 21.22
CA LEU A 32 9.30 -12.24 21.02
C LEU A 32 8.84 -11.59 22.34
N VAL A 33 8.69 -12.38 23.40
CA VAL A 33 8.32 -11.89 24.73
C VAL A 33 9.37 -10.92 25.26
N LEU A 34 10.65 -11.25 25.09
CA LEU A 34 11.76 -10.38 25.50
C LEU A 34 11.79 -9.06 24.71
N ALA A 35 11.54 -9.11 23.41
CA ALA A 35 11.42 -7.91 22.58
C ALA A 35 10.25 -7.03 23.04
N GLY A 36 9.08 -7.62 23.28
CA GLY A 36 7.91 -6.91 23.81
C GLY A 36 8.20 -6.27 25.17
N ALA A 37 8.77 -7.02 26.11
CA ALA A 37 9.17 -6.51 27.42
C ALA A 37 10.19 -5.36 27.32
N ALA A 38 11.18 -5.48 26.42
CA ALA A 38 12.14 -4.42 26.16
C ALA A 38 11.46 -3.13 25.65
N VAL A 39 10.50 -3.23 24.73
CA VAL A 39 9.71 -2.06 24.28
C VAL A 39 8.98 -1.40 25.44
N THR A 40 8.29 -2.20 26.28
CA THR A 40 7.56 -1.67 27.44
C THR A 40 8.48 -0.95 28.41
N ILE A 41 9.66 -1.52 28.71
CA ILE A 41 10.68 -0.90 29.57
C ILE A 41 11.22 0.40 28.94
N ALA A 42 11.45 0.42 27.62
CA ALA A 42 11.90 1.62 26.93
C ALA A 42 10.88 2.77 27.05
N ILE A 43 9.58 2.47 26.94
CA ILE A 43 8.50 3.46 27.12
C ILE A 43 8.51 4.00 28.55
N LEU A 44 8.61 3.13 29.56
CA LEU A 44 8.65 3.53 30.97
C LEU A 44 9.86 4.44 31.28
N LEU A 45 11.04 4.12 30.73
CA LEU A 45 12.25 4.95 30.88
C LEU A 45 12.07 6.34 30.25
N PHE A 46 11.36 6.40 29.12
CA PHE A 46 11.06 7.66 28.45
C PHE A 46 10.13 8.55 29.29
N VAL A 47 9.09 7.95 29.89
CA VAL A 47 8.18 8.64 30.83
C VAL A 47 8.92 9.13 32.07
N GLY A 48 9.90 8.35 32.55
CA GLY A 48 10.75 8.72 33.69
C GLY A 48 11.82 9.78 33.40
N GLY A 49 11.86 10.39 32.21
CA GLY A 49 12.83 11.44 31.86
C GLY A 49 14.23 10.94 31.48
N HIS A 50 14.45 9.62 31.44
CA HIS A 50 15.74 9.00 31.13
C HIS A 50 15.90 8.75 29.63
N TRP A 51 15.77 9.82 28.84
CA TRP A 51 15.70 9.76 27.37
C TRP A 51 16.88 9.01 26.68
N PRO A 52 18.16 9.10 27.11
CA PRO A 52 19.24 8.42 26.40
C PRO A 52 19.16 6.89 26.57
N TYR A 53 18.79 6.41 27.76
CA TYR A 53 18.64 4.99 28.05
C TYR A 53 17.43 4.40 27.31
N GLY A 54 16.32 5.15 27.24
CA GLY A 54 15.15 4.76 26.46
C GLY A 54 15.49 4.57 24.97
N LEU A 55 16.33 5.43 24.40
CA LEU A 55 16.74 5.38 22.99
C LEU A 55 17.63 4.16 22.69
N ILE A 56 18.58 3.86 23.57
CA ILE A 56 19.43 2.66 23.46
C ILE A 56 18.55 1.40 23.53
N LEU A 57 17.64 1.33 24.49
CA LEU A 57 16.81 0.15 24.73
C LEU A 57 15.78 -0.07 23.61
N LEU A 58 15.25 1.01 23.03
CA LEU A 58 14.44 0.96 21.80
C LEU A 58 15.23 0.39 20.62
N GLY A 59 16.49 0.82 20.44
CA GLY A 59 17.37 0.29 19.39
C GLY A 59 17.61 -1.22 19.54
N ILE A 60 17.85 -1.68 20.78
CA ILE A 60 18.00 -3.10 21.09
C ILE A 60 16.70 -3.87 20.79
N ALA A 61 15.55 -3.33 21.16
CA ALA A 61 14.26 -3.95 20.86
C ALA A 61 14.02 -4.13 19.35
N VAL A 62 14.38 -3.12 18.54
CA VAL A 62 14.30 -3.21 17.07
C VAL A 62 15.23 -4.30 16.52
N LEU A 63 16.46 -4.41 17.03
CA LEU A 63 17.39 -5.47 16.64
C LEU A 63 16.86 -6.87 17.00
N LEU A 64 16.23 -7.03 18.18
CA LEU A 64 15.61 -8.29 18.59
C LEU A 64 14.45 -8.68 17.65
N VAL A 65 13.62 -7.72 17.25
CA VAL A 65 12.53 -7.93 16.28
C VAL A 65 13.09 -8.34 14.92
N LEU A 66 14.16 -7.69 14.44
CA LEU A 66 14.85 -8.05 13.20
C LEU A 66 15.46 -9.46 13.26
N ALA A 67 16.06 -9.84 14.38
CA ALA A 67 16.58 -11.20 14.57
C ALA A 67 15.47 -12.25 14.56
N PHE A 68 14.32 -11.97 15.19
CA PHE A 68 13.12 -12.83 15.10
C PHE A 68 12.62 -12.97 13.65
N LEU A 69 12.58 -11.86 12.91
CA LEU A 69 12.22 -11.84 11.49
C LEU A 69 13.18 -12.68 10.63
N GLU A 70 14.48 -12.57 10.87
CA GLU A 70 15.48 -13.33 10.11
C GLU A 70 15.43 -14.83 10.43
N THR A 71 15.21 -15.18 11.69
CA THR A 71 14.99 -16.58 12.09
C THR A 71 13.70 -17.16 11.50
N ALA A 72 12.60 -16.39 11.50
CA ALA A 72 11.34 -16.77 10.87
C ALA A 72 11.48 -16.98 9.35
N ARG A 73 12.28 -16.15 8.67
CA ARG A 73 12.58 -16.31 7.22
C ARG A 73 13.37 -17.57 6.89
N ARG A 74 14.23 -18.04 7.81
CA ARG A 74 15.11 -19.20 7.55
C ARG A 74 14.43 -20.55 7.73
N LYS A 75 13.31 -20.67 8.46
CA LYS A 75 12.57 -21.95 8.65
C LYS A 75 11.05 -21.75 8.84
N PRO A 76 10.21 -21.98 7.80
CA PRO A 76 8.76 -21.77 7.88
C PRO A 76 7.93 -22.89 8.56
N ALA A 77 8.54 -23.84 9.28
CA ALA A 77 7.82 -24.99 9.86
C ALA A 77 7.62 -24.84 11.38
N GLY A 78 6.49 -24.26 11.80
CA GLY A 78 6.03 -24.24 13.19
C GLY A 78 4.59 -23.71 13.30
N THR A 79 3.75 -24.39 14.08
CA THR A 79 2.28 -24.20 14.20
C THR A 79 1.85 -22.82 14.72
N VAL A 80 2.78 -21.98 15.17
CA VAL A 80 2.53 -20.62 15.66
C VAL A 80 2.86 -19.55 14.60
N SER A 81 3.34 -19.95 13.42
CA SER A 81 3.72 -19.03 12.33
C SER A 81 2.54 -18.37 11.62
N HIS A 82 1.33 -18.92 11.66
CA HIS A 82 0.21 -18.35 10.89
C HIS A 82 -0.36 -17.06 11.49
N SER A 83 -0.43 -16.90 12.82
CA SER A 83 -0.99 -15.66 13.41
C SER A 83 0.01 -14.50 13.41
N THR A 84 1.29 -14.80 13.55
CA THR A 84 2.37 -13.78 13.48
C THR A 84 2.65 -13.34 12.05
N ALA A 85 2.56 -14.24 11.06
CA ALA A 85 2.70 -13.87 9.64
C ALA A 85 1.55 -12.98 9.15
N GLN A 86 0.29 -13.27 9.51
CA GLN A 86 -0.86 -12.43 9.15
C GLN A 86 -0.82 -11.05 9.83
N ALA A 87 -0.42 -10.99 11.09
CA ALA A 87 -0.21 -9.72 11.79
C ALA A 87 0.93 -8.91 11.14
N LEU A 88 2.02 -9.56 10.73
CA LEU A 88 3.12 -8.91 10.03
C LEU A 88 2.77 -8.45 8.62
N ASP A 89 1.95 -9.18 7.84
CA ASP A 89 1.52 -8.73 6.51
C ASP A 89 0.54 -7.56 6.59
N THR A 90 -0.33 -7.55 7.60
CA THR A 90 -1.19 -6.40 7.90
C THR A 90 -0.36 -5.19 8.37
N PHE A 91 0.74 -5.44 9.09
CA PHE A 91 1.69 -4.40 9.48
C PHE A 91 2.60 -3.95 8.32
N ARG A 92 2.93 -4.84 7.37
CA ARG A 92 3.76 -4.55 6.19
C ARG A 92 3.01 -3.76 5.13
N SER A 93 1.72 -4.05 4.94
CA SER A 93 0.82 -3.26 4.11
C SER A 93 0.58 -1.86 4.69
N ARG A 94 0.47 -1.73 6.01
CA ARG A 94 0.33 -0.42 6.69
C ARG A 94 1.65 0.35 6.84
N SER A 95 2.80 -0.33 6.95
CA SER A 95 4.09 0.34 7.17
C SER A 95 4.70 0.98 5.92
N ARG A 96 4.36 0.52 4.70
CA ARG A 96 4.79 1.21 3.47
C ARG A 96 4.18 2.62 3.34
N VAL A 97 2.93 2.77 3.77
CA VAL A 97 2.18 4.05 3.76
C VAL A 97 2.67 4.99 4.88
N VAL A 98 3.08 4.45 6.03
CA VAL A 98 3.62 5.27 7.14
C VAL A 98 5.06 5.71 6.88
N ALA A 99 5.90 4.86 6.26
CA ALA A 99 7.28 5.19 5.96
C ALA A 99 7.43 6.35 4.94
N GLU A 100 6.54 6.43 3.94
CA GLU A 100 6.53 7.54 2.98
C GLU A 100 6.12 8.89 3.61
N SER A 101 5.27 8.87 4.65
CA SER A 101 4.87 10.08 5.38
C SER A 101 5.97 10.65 6.29
N LEU A 102 6.87 9.79 6.79
CA LEU A 102 7.94 10.19 7.72
C LEU A 102 9.14 10.83 7.00
N ALA A 103 9.43 10.40 5.77
CA ALA A 103 10.53 10.94 4.99
C ALA A 103 10.29 12.42 4.60
N THR A 104 9.03 12.81 4.37
CA THR A 104 8.66 14.19 4.03
C THR A 104 8.66 15.12 5.24
N ARG A 105 8.42 14.62 6.45
CA ARG A 105 8.37 15.43 7.69
C ARG A 105 9.75 15.82 8.26
N ARG A 106 10.83 15.18 7.79
CA ARG A 106 12.19 15.29 8.36
C ARG A 106 12.87 16.65 8.24
N ARG A 107 12.47 17.51 7.30
CA ARG A 107 13.17 18.78 7.04
C ARG A 107 12.72 19.91 7.98
N ALA A 108 11.40 20.05 8.17
CA ALA A 108 10.82 21.02 9.11
C ALA A 108 11.20 20.72 10.57
N THR A 109 11.21 19.44 10.96
CA THR A 109 11.57 19.05 12.34
C THR A 109 13.03 19.34 12.68
N ARG A 110 13.95 19.17 11.72
CA ARG A 110 15.36 19.56 11.91
C ARG A 110 15.51 21.07 12.07
N GLN A 111 14.79 21.87 11.30
CA GLN A 111 14.87 23.32 11.36
C GLN A 111 14.33 23.86 12.70
N VAL A 112 13.19 23.36 13.16
CA VAL A 112 12.65 23.70 14.50
C VAL A 112 13.64 23.30 15.61
N TYR A 113 14.28 22.13 15.49
CA TYR A 113 15.26 21.70 16.49
C TYR A 113 16.50 22.62 16.53
N ALA A 114 17.01 23.02 15.36
CA ALA A 114 18.13 23.95 15.27
C ALA A 114 17.81 25.29 15.96
N ILE A 115 16.63 25.87 15.70
CA ILE A 115 16.21 27.12 16.32
C ILE A 115 16.04 26.96 17.84
N ARG A 116 15.47 25.85 18.32
CA ARG A 116 15.37 25.58 19.77
C ARG A 116 16.74 25.49 20.44
N GLN A 117 17.71 24.88 19.77
CA GLN A 117 19.07 24.79 20.30
C GLN A 117 19.74 26.16 20.36
N GLU A 118 19.51 27.03 19.37
CA GLU A 118 19.97 28.43 19.39
C GLU A 118 19.32 29.23 20.53
N LEU A 119 18.00 29.13 20.71
CA LEU A 119 17.28 29.78 21.81
C LEU A 119 17.80 29.33 23.18
N GLY A 120 18.06 28.03 23.36
CA GLY A 120 18.65 27.53 24.60
C GLY A 120 20.03 28.13 24.91
N GLN A 121 20.86 28.36 23.88
CA GLN A 121 22.14 29.07 24.08
C GLN A 121 21.95 30.54 24.43
N MET A 122 20.92 31.20 23.87
CA MET A 122 20.60 32.59 24.20
C MET A 122 20.13 32.73 25.64
N THR A 123 19.35 31.79 26.18
CA THR A 123 18.95 31.77 27.60
C THR A 123 20.16 31.79 28.53
N VAL A 124 21.16 30.94 28.27
CA VAL A 124 22.38 30.90 29.09
C VAL A 124 23.14 32.23 29.05
N ARG A 125 23.17 32.91 27.89
CA ARG A 125 23.77 34.25 27.77
C ARG A 125 22.96 35.31 28.52
N ARG A 126 21.63 35.21 28.47
CA ARG A 126 20.71 36.10 29.18
C ARG A 126 20.93 36.04 30.68
N ASP A 127 21.04 34.83 31.24
CA ASP A 127 21.30 34.62 32.66
C ASP A 127 22.60 35.28 33.10
N ARG A 128 23.65 35.18 32.28
CA ARG A 128 24.93 35.86 32.54
C ARG A 128 24.80 37.39 32.50
N LEU A 129 24.11 37.94 31.49
CA LEU A 129 23.91 39.39 31.40
C LEU A 129 23.06 39.93 32.54
N LEU A 130 22.06 39.18 33.00
CA LEU A 130 21.27 39.52 34.18
C LEU A 130 22.12 39.55 35.46
N PHE A 131 23.07 38.62 35.59
CA PHE A 131 24.02 38.63 36.69
C PHE A 131 24.96 39.86 36.63
N GLU A 132 25.53 40.16 35.46
CA GLU A 132 26.37 41.35 35.24
C GLU A 132 25.61 42.65 35.53
N LEU A 133 24.34 42.74 35.10
CA LEU A 133 23.45 43.86 35.41
C LEU A 133 23.19 44.00 36.91
N GLY A 134 22.90 42.89 37.60
CA GLY A 134 22.70 42.88 39.04
C GLY A 134 23.95 43.34 39.81
N GLU A 135 25.13 42.93 39.36
CA GLU A 135 26.40 43.35 39.94
C GLU A 135 26.67 44.86 39.74
N ALA A 136 26.39 45.40 38.55
CA ALA A 136 26.52 46.81 38.25
C ALA A 136 25.57 47.68 39.09
N LEU A 137 24.31 47.25 39.23
CA LEU A 137 23.31 47.89 40.08
C LEU A 137 23.73 47.88 41.56
N TYR A 138 24.25 46.75 42.04
CA TYR A 138 24.72 46.64 43.42
C TYR A 138 25.91 47.57 43.71
N ARG A 139 26.83 47.74 42.75
CA ARG A 139 27.96 48.68 42.85
C ARG A 139 27.57 50.14 42.64
N GLY A 140 26.34 50.42 42.19
CA GLY A 140 25.88 51.77 41.86
C GLY A 140 26.57 52.36 40.63
N ASP A 141 27.08 51.52 39.72
CA ASP A 141 27.75 51.94 38.50
C ASP A 141 26.72 52.15 37.39
N GLU A 142 26.30 53.41 37.19
CA GLU A 142 25.28 53.79 36.20
C GLU A 142 25.72 53.48 34.77
N GLN A 143 27.00 53.66 34.44
CA GLN A 143 27.50 53.38 33.09
C GLN A 143 27.49 51.88 32.78
N ALA A 144 27.98 51.06 33.71
CA ALA A 144 27.94 49.61 33.55
C ALA A 144 26.50 49.07 33.53
N THR A 145 25.59 49.71 34.27
CA THR A 145 24.16 49.35 34.28
C THR A 145 23.51 49.60 32.92
N GLU A 146 23.69 50.78 32.34
CA GLU A 146 23.12 51.11 31.03
C GLU A 146 23.72 50.26 29.91
N GLU A 147 25.02 49.95 29.99
CA GLU A 147 25.67 49.04 29.03
C GLU A 147 25.10 47.61 29.13
N ALA A 148 24.95 47.07 30.34
CA ALA A 148 24.38 45.74 30.56
C ALA A 148 22.91 45.68 30.10
N ARG A 149 22.12 46.73 30.36
CA ARG A 149 20.73 46.85 29.88
C ARG A 149 20.68 46.85 28.36
N THR A 150 21.52 47.64 27.69
CA THR A 150 21.58 47.70 26.22
C THR A 150 21.89 46.32 25.62
N ARG A 151 22.87 45.60 26.18
CA ARG A 151 23.21 44.23 25.74
C ARG A 151 22.07 43.24 25.96
N LEU A 152 21.35 43.35 27.07
CA LEU A 152 20.20 42.51 27.38
C LEU A 152 19.05 42.76 26.40
N GLU A 153 18.74 44.02 26.10
CA GLU A 153 17.72 44.40 25.11
C GLU A 153 18.07 43.91 23.70
N GLU A 154 19.34 44.00 23.30
CA GLU A 154 19.80 43.43 22.03
C GLU A 154 19.61 41.91 21.98
N LEU A 155 19.92 41.21 23.07
CA LEU A 155 19.73 39.76 23.16
C LEU A 155 18.24 39.38 23.11
N ASP A 156 17.39 40.07 23.87
CA ASP A 156 15.95 39.82 23.92
C ASP A 156 15.30 40.08 22.55
N ARG A 157 15.75 41.10 21.80
CA ARG A 157 15.33 41.33 20.41
C ARG A 157 15.70 40.15 19.49
N ARG A 158 16.93 39.65 19.58
CA ARG A 158 17.38 38.49 18.78
C ARG A 158 16.61 37.22 19.15
N VAL A 159 16.28 37.03 20.42
CA VAL A 159 15.41 35.93 20.88
C VAL A 159 14.04 36.03 20.22
N ALA A 160 13.41 37.21 20.27
CA ALA A 160 12.10 37.43 19.66
C ALA A 160 12.11 37.19 18.14
N GLU A 161 13.16 37.64 17.43
CA GLU A 161 13.33 37.38 16.00
C GLU A 161 13.40 35.88 15.69
N ARG A 162 14.14 35.10 16.50
CA ARG A 162 14.28 33.65 16.31
C ARG A 162 13.02 32.88 16.66
N GLU A 163 12.30 33.31 17.69
CA GLU A 163 10.98 32.75 18.03
C GLU A 163 9.96 32.99 16.92
N ALA A 164 9.95 34.18 16.33
CA ALA A 164 9.12 34.48 15.18
C ALA A 164 9.48 33.62 13.95
N GLU A 165 10.77 33.41 13.68
CA GLU A 165 11.24 32.49 12.62
C GLU A 165 10.74 31.05 12.87
N MET A 166 10.81 30.56 14.11
CA MET A 166 10.27 29.25 14.48
C MET A 166 8.76 29.14 14.22
N GLN A 167 8.00 30.17 14.59
CA GLN A 167 6.55 30.20 14.37
C GLN A 167 6.22 30.14 12.88
N GLN A 168 6.91 30.90 12.04
CA GLN A 168 6.73 30.86 10.58
C GLN A 168 7.05 29.47 9.98
N VAL A 169 8.10 28.81 10.48
CA VAL A 169 8.44 27.43 10.05
C VAL A 169 7.36 26.43 10.46
N VAL A 170 6.77 26.59 11.65
CA VAL A 170 5.68 25.73 12.12
C VAL A 170 4.41 25.95 11.30
N GLU A 171 3.99 27.21 11.12
CA GLU A 171 2.80 27.59 10.36
C GLU A 171 2.88 27.12 8.90
N SER A 172 4.03 27.34 8.24
CA SER A 172 4.25 26.85 6.87
C SER A 172 4.18 25.32 6.77
N ALA A 173 4.68 24.59 7.78
CA ALA A 173 4.56 23.14 7.83
C ALA A 173 3.11 22.68 8.04
N GLU A 174 2.32 23.39 8.84
CA GLU A 174 0.90 23.13 9.05
C GLU A 174 0.08 23.37 7.78
N HIS A 175 0.33 24.46 7.05
CA HIS A 175 -0.33 24.71 5.75
C HIS A 175 -0.07 23.60 4.73
N VAL A 176 1.17 23.10 4.65
CA VAL A 176 1.51 21.96 3.77
C VAL A 176 0.77 20.69 4.20
N LEU A 177 0.68 20.42 5.50
CA LEU A 177 -0.06 19.28 6.03
C LEU A 177 -1.57 19.39 5.77
N ALA A 178 -2.15 20.58 5.94
CA ALA A 178 -3.56 20.86 5.67
C ALA A 178 -3.89 20.62 4.19
N ARG A 179 -3.04 21.11 3.27
CA ARG A 179 -3.20 20.89 1.82
C ARG A 179 -3.16 19.41 1.46
N ARG A 180 -2.21 18.65 2.02
CA ARG A 180 -2.12 17.20 1.78
C ARG A 180 -3.29 16.42 2.38
N ARG A 181 -3.88 16.86 3.50
CA ARG A 181 -5.09 16.23 4.05
C ARG A 181 -6.29 16.36 3.13
N LEU A 182 -6.40 17.47 2.39
CA LEU A 182 -7.46 17.65 1.39
C LEU A 182 -7.27 16.73 0.18
N GLU A 183 -6.02 16.48 -0.23
CA GLU A 183 -5.69 15.55 -1.33
C GLU A 183 -5.86 14.08 -0.94
N VAL A 184 -5.76 13.75 0.36
CA VAL A 184 -5.86 12.37 0.90
C VAL A 184 -7.21 12.11 1.58
N GLN A 185 -8.18 13.02 1.47
CA GLN A 185 -9.58 12.59 1.61
C GLN A 185 -9.85 11.63 0.45
N GLN A 186 -9.61 10.36 0.75
CA GLN A 186 -9.94 9.20 -0.05
C GLN A 186 -11.32 9.47 -0.61
N THR A 187 -11.44 9.49 -1.93
CA THR A 187 -12.73 9.46 -2.62
C THR A 187 -13.46 8.23 -2.11
N GLU A 188 -14.21 8.41 -1.04
CA GLU A 188 -15.17 7.46 -0.56
C GLU A 188 -16.17 7.39 -1.71
N VAL A 189 -16.16 6.26 -2.42
CA VAL A 189 -17.22 5.97 -3.38
C VAL A 189 -18.48 5.94 -2.52
N ALA A 190 -19.28 6.99 -2.58
CA ALA A 190 -20.59 6.98 -1.97
C ALA A 190 -21.28 5.73 -2.51
N GLU A 191 -21.57 4.78 -1.63
CA GLU A 191 -22.47 3.69 -1.95
C GLU A 191 -23.75 4.38 -2.42
N ALA A 192 -24.09 4.19 -3.70
CA ALA A 192 -25.30 4.76 -4.27
C ALA A 192 -26.43 4.41 -3.29
N PRO A 193 -27.25 5.39 -2.85
CA PRO A 193 -28.30 5.09 -1.89
C PRO A 193 -29.06 3.88 -2.41
N GLU A 194 -29.13 2.80 -1.62
CA GLU A 194 -30.02 1.69 -1.94
C GLU A 194 -31.38 2.34 -2.17
N GLU A 195 -31.82 2.37 -3.42
CA GLU A 195 -33.10 2.94 -3.77
C GLU A 195 -34.12 2.23 -2.90
N PRO A 196 -34.83 2.92 -2.00
CA PRO A 196 -35.87 2.29 -1.23
C PRO A 196 -36.86 1.72 -2.23
N SER A 197 -37.05 0.40 -2.16
CA SER A 197 -38.06 -0.34 -2.90
C SER A 197 -39.44 0.07 -2.39
N THR A 198 -39.82 1.30 -2.72
CA THR A 198 -41.18 1.81 -2.58
C THR A 198 -41.76 1.86 -3.98
N PRO A 199 -42.74 1.00 -4.31
CA PRO A 199 -43.42 1.11 -5.60
C PRO A 199 -44.10 2.47 -5.66
N ALA A 200 -43.84 3.23 -6.73
CA ALA A 200 -44.54 4.47 -6.97
C ALA A 200 -46.06 4.19 -7.05
N PRO A 201 -46.93 5.02 -6.45
CA PRO A 201 -48.37 4.81 -6.53
C PRO A 201 -48.81 5.03 -7.98
N GLY A 202 -48.97 3.94 -8.74
CA GLY A 202 -49.39 3.99 -10.13
C GLY A 202 -48.89 2.88 -11.07
N GLU A 203 -48.14 1.88 -10.59
CA GLU A 203 -47.64 0.79 -11.45
C GLU A 203 -48.72 -0.26 -11.77
N GLY A 204 -49.57 0.08 -12.73
CA GLY A 204 -50.07 -0.91 -13.68
C GLY A 204 -48.96 -1.18 -14.70
N ASN A 205 -48.30 -2.33 -14.59
CA ASN A 205 -47.23 -2.86 -15.46
C ASN A 205 -45.96 -1.98 -15.60
N PRO A 206 -44.75 -2.59 -15.55
CA PRO A 206 -43.52 -1.87 -15.88
C PRO A 206 -43.57 -1.34 -17.32
N PRO A 207 -43.01 -0.15 -17.61
CA PRO A 207 -42.90 0.32 -18.98
C PRO A 207 -42.11 -0.70 -19.80
N GLU A 208 -42.67 -1.17 -20.91
CA GLU A 208 -41.92 -1.99 -21.86
C GLU A 208 -40.62 -1.26 -22.22
N PRO A 209 -39.46 -1.96 -22.25
CA PRO A 209 -38.22 -1.37 -22.70
C PRO A 209 -38.43 -0.68 -24.05
N ALA A 210 -37.92 0.54 -24.22
CA ALA A 210 -37.99 1.24 -25.48
C ALA A 210 -37.40 0.36 -26.59
N ARG A 211 -38.26 -0.12 -27.51
CA ARG A 211 -37.82 -0.86 -28.69
C ARG A 211 -37.09 0.11 -29.59
N ILE A 212 -35.76 0.04 -29.56
CA ILE A 212 -34.92 0.70 -30.55
C ILE A 212 -35.32 0.10 -31.91
N PRO A 213 -35.72 0.90 -32.92
CA PRO A 213 -35.95 0.38 -34.26
C PRO A 213 -34.68 -0.34 -34.71
N GLU A 214 -34.81 -1.59 -35.15
CA GLU A 214 -33.69 -2.29 -35.78
C GLU A 214 -33.11 -1.39 -36.87
N PRO A 215 -31.77 -1.27 -36.99
CA PRO A 215 -31.16 -0.53 -38.07
C PRO A 215 -31.73 -1.03 -39.39
N TYR A 216 -32.05 -0.10 -40.31
CA TYR A 216 -32.52 -0.42 -41.66
C TYR A 216 -31.78 -1.63 -42.23
N PRO A 217 -32.45 -2.57 -42.91
CA PRO A 217 -31.76 -3.68 -43.55
C PRO A 217 -30.65 -3.13 -44.45
N PRO A 218 -29.47 -3.77 -44.50
CA PRO A 218 -28.42 -3.37 -45.42
C PRO A 218 -29.02 -3.27 -46.83
N PRO A 219 -28.65 -2.25 -47.63
CA PRO A 219 -29.18 -2.09 -48.97
C PRO A 219 -29.01 -3.40 -49.73
N ASP A 220 -30.06 -3.83 -50.43
CA ASP A 220 -30.10 -5.06 -51.22
C ASP A 220 -28.91 -5.06 -52.19
N GLU A 221 -27.83 -5.74 -51.81
CA GLU A 221 -26.73 -6.05 -52.71
C GLU A 221 -27.31 -7.02 -53.72
N GLY A 222 -27.84 -6.46 -54.82
CA GLY A 222 -28.61 -7.18 -55.82
C GLY A 222 -28.00 -8.53 -56.16
N SER A 223 -28.87 -9.51 -56.43
CA SER A 223 -28.49 -10.91 -56.63
C SER A 223 -27.22 -11.05 -57.49
N PRO A 224 -26.21 -11.83 -57.04
CA PRO A 224 -25.01 -12.03 -57.83
C PRO A 224 -25.39 -12.55 -59.22
N PRO A 225 -24.70 -12.13 -60.30
CA PRO A 225 -25.01 -12.58 -61.64
C PRO A 225 -24.95 -14.12 -61.67
N GLN A 226 -26.00 -14.74 -62.22
CA GLN A 226 -26.01 -16.18 -62.39
C GLN A 226 -24.82 -16.61 -63.25
N PRO A 227 -24.06 -17.65 -62.87
CA PRO A 227 -22.99 -18.18 -63.69
C PRO A 227 -23.52 -18.50 -65.10
N ALA A 228 -22.77 -18.14 -66.14
CA ALA A 228 -23.14 -18.49 -67.50
C ALA A 228 -23.31 -20.01 -67.61
N VAL A 229 -24.52 -20.45 -67.96
CA VAL A 229 -24.79 -21.86 -68.28
C VAL A 229 -24.06 -22.17 -69.57
N ILE A 230 -22.92 -22.84 -69.48
CA ILE A 230 -22.28 -23.46 -70.63
C ILE A 230 -23.17 -24.65 -71.00
N PRO A 231 -23.74 -24.72 -72.21
CA PRO A 231 -24.48 -25.90 -72.63
C PRO A 231 -23.56 -27.11 -72.59
N GLU A 232 -23.94 -28.14 -71.84
CA GLU A 232 -23.25 -29.43 -71.88
C GLU A 232 -23.27 -29.95 -73.33
N PRO A 233 -22.15 -30.46 -73.86
CA PRO A 233 -22.15 -31.08 -75.18
C PRO A 233 -23.10 -32.28 -75.14
N GLY A 234 -24.21 -32.19 -75.88
CA GLY A 234 -25.21 -33.23 -75.95
C GLY A 234 -24.61 -34.58 -76.35
N PRO A 235 -25.21 -35.70 -75.90
CA PRO A 235 -24.67 -37.03 -76.13
C PRO A 235 -24.50 -37.31 -77.63
N ALA A 236 -23.31 -37.80 -78.01
CA ALA A 236 -23.05 -38.26 -79.35
C ALA A 236 -24.04 -39.38 -79.70
N VAL A 237 -25.01 -39.07 -80.57
CA VAL A 237 -25.92 -40.06 -81.13
C VAL A 237 -25.09 -40.93 -82.08
N ILE A 238 -24.77 -42.13 -81.64
CA ILE A 238 -24.24 -43.22 -82.47
C ILE A 238 -25.39 -43.64 -83.40
N PRO A 239 -25.30 -43.49 -84.73
CA PRO A 239 -26.35 -43.96 -85.63
C PRO A 239 -26.29 -45.50 -85.72
N GLU A 240 -27.38 -46.16 -85.34
CA GLU A 240 -27.62 -47.58 -85.63
C GLU A 240 -27.91 -47.82 -87.13
N PRO A 241 -27.57 -49.01 -87.67
CA PRO A 241 -27.51 -49.24 -89.11
C PRO A 241 -28.81 -49.76 -89.73
N GLY A 242 -29.18 -49.18 -90.89
CA GLY A 242 -30.03 -49.81 -91.93
C GLY A 242 -31.55 -49.73 -91.72
N PRO A 243 -32.36 -49.75 -92.80
CA PRO A 243 -32.20 -50.69 -93.91
C PRO A 243 -32.23 -50.08 -95.32
N GLN A 244 -31.73 -50.90 -96.24
CA GLN A 244 -31.71 -50.72 -97.70
C GLN A 244 -33.12 -50.52 -98.29
N GLY A 245 -33.22 -49.69 -99.34
CA GLY A 245 -34.24 -49.95 -100.37
C GLY A 245 -34.68 -48.81 -101.27
N LYS A 246 -34.27 -48.92 -102.55
CA LYS A 246 -35.05 -48.66 -103.78
C LYS A 246 -35.14 -47.23 -104.35
N LYS A 247 -34.36 -47.03 -105.42
CA LYS A 247 -34.77 -46.66 -106.80
C LYS A 247 -35.96 -45.70 -106.99
N GLN A 248 -35.69 -44.54 -107.61
CA GLN A 248 -36.37 -43.99 -108.82
C GLN A 248 -35.64 -42.68 -109.22
N LYS A 249 -34.92 -42.60 -110.36
CA LYS A 249 -35.33 -42.34 -111.76
C LYS A 249 -36.03 -40.98 -112.03
N GLY A 250 -35.35 -40.14 -112.82
CA GLY A 250 -35.90 -39.06 -113.68
C GLY A 250 -36.20 -37.74 -112.95
N GLN A 251 -36.09 -36.55 -113.53
CA GLN A 251 -35.78 -36.08 -114.89
C GLN A 251 -35.69 -34.54 -114.79
N GLY A 252 -34.86 -33.91 -115.64
CA GLY A 252 -34.73 -32.46 -115.77
C GLY A 252 -33.43 -32.11 -116.47
#